data_AF-C6BR97-F1
#
_entry.id   AF-C6BR97-F1
#
_cell.length_a   1.000
_cell.length_b   1.000
_cell.length_c   1.000
_cell.angle_alpha   90.00
_cell.angle_beta   90.00
_cell.angle_gamma   90.00
#
_symmetry.space_group_name_H-M   'P 1'
#
loop_
_entity.id
_entity.type
_entity.pdbx_description
1 polymer ?
#
loop_
_entity_poly.entity_id
_entity_poly.type
_entity_poly.pdbx_seq_one_letter_code
_entity_poly.pdbx_strand_id
1 'polypeptide(L)'
;MTQSSHRHPLKGTGIRLHPYHYWVALAVLLAVAVSGLIWTVLHDLLQWEDAPIVRQILQLHGAFAFCSLILLGSMLPQHIRFAWVARRNLVTGTLTGIVFLLLTITAYGLYYGPEDWSGLTKTVHLVLGIAAVAAVPLHMFIGRKRHNGYRAPASKNVRHEKT
;
A
#
# COMPACT_ATOMS: atom_id res chain seq x y z
N MET A 1 35.77 11.43 -30.68
CA MET A 1 35.60 10.61 -29.46
C MET A 1 34.16 10.71 -28.99
N THR A 2 33.29 9.81 -29.44
CA THR A 2 31.88 9.76 -29.03
C THR A 2 31.75 8.85 -27.82
N GLN A 3 31.55 9.43 -26.64
CA GLN A 3 31.23 8.70 -25.41
C GLN A 3 29.94 7.91 -25.62
N SER A 4 30.05 6.58 -25.80
CA SER A 4 28.90 5.69 -25.72
C SER A 4 28.47 5.65 -24.25
N SER A 5 27.37 6.33 -23.95
CA SER A 5 26.66 6.21 -22.69
C SER A 5 26.10 4.78 -22.60
N HIS A 6 26.92 3.82 -22.16
CA HIS A 6 26.49 2.51 -21.71
C HIS A 6 25.64 2.70 -20.43
N ARG A 7 24.36 3.04 -20.62
CA ARG A 7 23.38 2.91 -19.55
C ARG A 7 23.15 1.42 -19.38
N HIS A 8 23.82 0.86 -18.38
CA HIS A 8 23.55 -0.49 -17.93
C HIS A 8 22.03 -0.60 -17.73
N PRO A 9 21.32 -1.51 -18.43
CA PRO A 9 19.93 -1.74 -18.12
C PRO A 9 19.90 -2.20 -16.67
N LEU A 10 19.22 -1.44 -15.80
CA LEU A 10 18.93 -1.85 -14.43
C LEU A 10 17.98 -3.05 -14.48
N LYS A 11 18.50 -4.22 -14.91
CA LYS A 11 17.84 -5.50 -14.76
C LYS A 11 17.77 -5.76 -13.26
N GLY A 12 16.56 -5.76 -12.71
CA GLY A 12 16.32 -5.90 -11.27
C GLY A 12 16.13 -4.58 -10.53
N THR A 13 15.48 -3.58 -11.13
CA THR A 13 15.01 -2.41 -10.37
C THR A 13 14.18 -2.89 -9.17
N GLY A 14 14.69 -2.77 -7.94
CA GLY A 14 14.01 -3.14 -6.69
C GLY A 14 12.68 -2.41 -6.43
N ILE A 15 12.20 -1.64 -7.41
CA ILE A 15 10.87 -1.06 -7.49
C ILE A 15 9.79 -2.15 -7.48
N ARG A 16 10.05 -3.35 -8.01
CA ARG A 16 9.05 -4.43 -7.96
C ARG A 16 9.21 -5.19 -6.65
N LEU A 17 8.11 -5.32 -5.91
CA LEU A 17 8.08 -6.24 -4.77
C LEU A 17 8.34 -7.66 -5.26
N HIS A 18 9.14 -8.39 -4.49
CA HIS A 18 9.27 -9.83 -4.66
C HIS A 18 7.88 -10.49 -4.53
N PRO A 19 7.54 -11.52 -5.33
CA PRO A 19 6.21 -12.15 -5.29
C PRO A 19 5.74 -12.56 -3.90
N TYR A 20 6.63 -13.09 -3.05
CA TYR A 20 6.30 -13.40 -1.65
C TYR A 20 5.88 -12.16 -0.86
N HIS A 21 6.68 -11.08 -0.88
CA HIS A 21 6.34 -9.83 -0.21
C HIS A 21 5.01 -9.25 -0.71
N TYR A 22 4.74 -9.37 -2.01
CA TYR A 22 3.49 -8.92 -2.60
C TYR A 22 2.27 -9.69 -2.04
N TRP A 23 2.32 -11.02 -2.03
CA TRP A 23 1.19 -11.83 -1.55
C TRP A 23 0.99 -11.70 -0.05
N VAL A 24 2.07 -11.64 0.73
CA VAL A 24 2.00 -11.41 2.18
C VAL A 24 1.41 -10.03 2.47
N ALA A 25 1.84 -8.98 1.76
CA ALA A 25 1.27 -7.65 1.90
C ALA A 25 -0.23 -7.63 1.56
N LEU A 26 -0.63 -8.26 0.46
CA LEU A 26 -2.05 -8.36 0.10
C LEU A 26 -2.86 -9.07 1.18
N ALA A 27 -2.37 -10.21 1.68
CA ALA A 27 -3.06 -11.00 2.71
C ALA A 27 -3.21 -10.21 4.01
N VAL A 28 -2.14 -9.55 4.47
CA VAL A 28 -2.18 -8.72 5.69
C VAL A 28 -3.13 -7.53 5.51
N LEU A 29 -3.07 -6.82 4.38
CA LEU A 29 -3.95 -5.69 4.12
C LEU A 29 -5.42 -6.10 4.04
N LEU A 30 -5.72 -7.26 3.44
CA LEU A 30 -7.06 -7.82 3.45
C LEU A 30 -7.50 -8.21 4.86
N ALA A 31 -6.61 -8.81 5.66
CA ALA A 31 -6.92 -9.18 7.04
C ALA A 31 -7.22 -7.94 7.91
N VAL A 32 -6.45 -6.85 7.78
CA VAL A 32 -6.74 -5.57 8.46
C VAL A 32 -8.10 -5.02 8.05
N ALA A 33 -8.37 -4.95 6.74
CA ALA A 33 -9.61 -4.38 6.21
C ALA A 33 -10.85 -5.19 6.64
N VAL A 34 -10.78 -6.52 6.50
CA VAL A 34 -11.89 -7.42 6.85
C VAL A 34 -12.13 -7.41 8.36
N SER A 35 -11.09 -7.51 9.18
CA SER A 35 -11.25 -7.44 10.65
C SER A 35 -11.83 -6.11 11.11
N GLY A 36 -11.41 -4.98 10.52
CA GLY A 36 -11.98 -3.66 10.85
C GLY A 36 -13.44 -3.52 10.43
N LEU A 37 -13.81 -4.06 9.26
CA LEU A 37 -15.20 -4.09 8.80
C LEU A 37 -16.08 -4.96 9.69
N ILE A 38 -15.63 -6.18 10.00
CA ILE A 38 -16.37 -7.08 10.90
C ILE A 38 -16.54 -6.41 12.26
N TRP A 39 -15.47 -5.82 12.82
CA TRP A 39 -15.56 -5.10 14.09
C TRP A 39 -16.62 -4.00 14.05
N THR A 40 -16.62 -3.17 12.99
CA THR A 40 -17.59 -2.08 12.82
C THR A 40 -19.02 -2.62 12.74
N VAL A 41 -19.24 -3.73 12.03
CA VAL A 41 -20.57 -4.35 11.95
C VAL A 41 -21.02 -4.88 13.31
N LEU A 42 -20.17 -5.62 14.02
CA LEU A 42 -20.56 -6.20 15.30
C LEU A 42 -20.74 -5.13 16.38
N HIS A 43 -19.85 -4.16 16.44
CA HIS A 43 -19.86 -3.11 17.46
C HIS A 43 -20.92 -2.04 17.14
N ASP A 44 -20.92 -1.46 15.94
CA ASP A 44 -21.74 -0.27 15.63
C ASP A 44 -23.11 -0.60 15.04
N LEU A 45 -23.23 -1.67 14.25
CA LEU A 45 -24.51 -2.03 13.63
C LEU A 45 -25.31 -3.00 14.51
N LEU A 46 -24.65 -4.00 15.09
CA LEU A 46 -25.31 -5.00 15.92
C LEU A 46 -25.29 -4.67 17.42
N GLN A 47 -24.50 -3.69 17.86
CA GLN A 47 -24.42 -3.25 19.26
C GLN A 47 -24.00 -4.39 20.21
N TRP A 48 -23.10 -5.27 19.76
CA TRP A 48 -22.59 -6.42 20.53
C TRP A 48 -21.35 -6.07 21.34
N GLU A 49 -21.29 -4.86 21.89
CA GLU A 49 -20.11 -4.29 22.55
C GLU A 49 -19.54 -5.15 23.68
N ASP A 50 -20.39 -5.87 24.42
CA ASP A 50 -19.98 -6.75 25.53
C ASP A 50 -19.52 -8.15 25.07
N ALA A 51 -19.71 -8.51 23.80
CA ALA A 51 -19.39 -9.85 23.33
C ALA A 51 -17.86 -10.08 23.22
N PRO A 52 -17.31 -11.18 23.77
CA PRO A 52 -15.87 -11.45 23.72
C PRO A 52 -15.29 -11.43 22.31
N ILE A 53 -16.09 -11.83 21.32
CA ILE A 53 -15.70 -11.85 19.90
C ILE A 53 -15.37 -10.47 19.35
N VAL A 54 -16.07 -9.42 19.79
CA VAL A 54 -15.81 -8.03 19.36
C VAL A 54 -14.42 -7.59 19.81
N ARG A 55 -14.08 -7.87 21.08
CA ARG A 55 -12.74 -7.61 21.62
C ARG A 55 -11.65 -8.41 20.89
N GLN A 56 -11.89 -9.71 20.64
CA GLN A 56 -10.94 -10.56 19.93
C GLN A 56 -10.66 -10.07 18.50
N ILE A 57 -11.70 -9.64 17.78
CA ILE A 57 -11.55 -9.10 16.43
C ILE A 57 -10.76 -7.79 16.46
N LEU A 58 -11.00 -6.91 17.44
CA LEU A 58 -10.23 -5.68 17.60
C LEU A 58 -8.74 -5.96 17.87
N GLN A 59 -8.43 -6.96 18.70
CA GLN A 59 -7.05 -7.39 18.96
C GLN A 59 -6.38 -7.91 17.69
N LEU A 60 -7.08 -8.74 16.91
CA LEU A 60 -6.58 -9.24 15.62
C LEU A 60 -6.37 -8.09 14.62
N HIS A 61 -7.31 -7.14 14.56
CA HIS A 61 -7.18 -5.94 13.73
C HIS A 61 -5.91 -5.17 14.06
N GLY A 62 -5.66 -4.89 15.34
CA GLY A 62 -4.44 -4.23 15.81
C GLY A 62 -3.17 -5.03 15.47
N ALA A 63 -3.19 -6.35 15.64
CA ALA A 63 -2.06 -7.22 15.28
C ALA A 63 -1.72 -7.15 13.78
N PHE A 64 -2.73 -7.28 12.91
CA PHE A 64 -2.53 -7.16 11.47
C PHE A 64 -2.13 -5.73 11.07
N ALA A 65 -2.62 -4.71 11.77
CA ALA A 65 -2.22 -3.33 11.54
C ALA A 65 -0.72 -3.13 11.80
N PHE A 66 -0.18 -3.68 12.89
CA PHE A 66 1.27 -3.67 13.13
C PHE A 66 2.04 -4.43 12.04
N CYS A 67 1.57 -5.61 11.62
CA CYS A 67 2.18 -6.32 10.49
C CYS A 67 2.20 -5.47 9.22
N SER A 68 1.13 -4.72 8.96
CA SER A 68 1.05 -3.83 7.78
C SER A 68 2.07 -2.69 7.85
N LEU A 69 2.33 -2.12 9.02
CA LEU A 69 3.35 -1.08 9.22
C LEU A 69 4.77 -1.63 9.05
N ILE A 70 5.05 -2.84 9.53
CA ILE A 70 6.33 -3.53 9.31
C ILE A 70 6.55 -3.76 7.82
N LEU A 71 5.52 -4.22 7.11
CA LEU A 71 5.59 -4.43 5.66
C LEU A 71 5.76 -3.12 4.90
N LEU A 72 5.05 -2.05 5.29
CA LEU A 72 5.26 -0.72 4.70
C LEU A 72 6.70 -0.25 4.94
N GLY A 73 7.20 -0.41 6.17
CA GLY A 73 8.57 -0.14 6.59
C GLY A 73 9.61 -0.85 5.73
N SER A 74 9.42 -2.15 5.49
CA SER A 74 10.35 -2.95 4.67
C SER A 74 10.35 -2.55 3.19
N MET A 75 9.28 -1.92 2.70
CA MET A 75 9.18 -1.41 1.33
C MET A 75 9.91 -0.07 1.13
N LEU A 76 10.22 0.70 2.18
CA LEU A 76 10.92 1.99 2.05
C LEU A 76 12.24 1.91 1.25
N PRO A 77 13.21 1.05 1.60
CA PRO A 77 14.53 1.06 0.99
C PRO A 77 14.56 0.60 -0.46
N GLN A 78 13.62 -0.27 -0.87
CA GLN A 78 13.62 -0.89 -2.20
C GLN A 78 12.49 -0.32 -3.07
N HIS A 79 11.24 -0.43 -2.65
CA HIS A 79 10.11 0.00 -3.48
C HIS A 79 10.03 1.52 -3.57
N ILE A 80 9.94 2.20 -2.42
CA ILE A 80 9.68 3.65 -2.36
C ILE A 80 10.90 4.43 -2.82
N ARG A 81 12.09 4.15 -2.28
CA ARG A 81 13.32 4.86 -2.65
C ARG A 81 13.61 4.77 -4.14
N PHE A 82 13.57 3.58 -4.74
CA PHE A 82 13.84 3.44 -6.17
C PHE A 82 12.73 4.01 -7.04
N ALA A 83 11.45 3.90 -6.63
CA ALA A 83 10.35 4.55 -7.34
C ALA A 83 10.52 6.08 -7.34
N TRP A 84 11.00 6.63 -6.22
CA TRP A 84 11.26 8.06 -6.07
C TRP A 84 12.36 8.56 -6.99
N VAL A 85 13.52 7.89 -6.96
CA VAL A 85 14.67 8.20 -7.83
C VAL A 85 14.29 8.05 -9.30
N ALA A 86 13.53 7.01 -9.66
CA ALA A 86 13.07 6.79 -11.02
C ALA A 86 11.87 7.68 -11.42
N ARG A 87 11.34 8.51 -10.49
CA ARG A 87 10.11 9.32 -10.64
C ARG A 87 8.92 8.52 -11.19
N ARG A 88 8.78 7.26 -10.80
CA ARG A 88 7.72 6.35 -11.26
C ARG A 88 6.60 6.28 -10.22
N ASN A 89 5.37 6.48 -10.68
CA ASN A 89 4.15 6.33 -9.87
C ASN A 89 4.13 7.12 -8.55
N LEU A 90 4.78 8.30 -8.53
CA LEU A 90 4.95 9.14 -7.34
C LEU A 90 3.62 9.55 -6.72
N VAL A 91 2.70 10.13 -7.51
CA VAL A 91 1.46 10.71 -7.00
C VAL A 91 0.64 9.69 -6.21
N THR A 92 0.34 8.54 -6.81
CA THR A 92 -0.47 7.51 -6.15
C THR A 92 0.27 6.85 -4.99
N GLY A 93 1.59 6.70 -5.09
CA GLY A 93 2.43 6.17 -4.02
C GLY A 93 2.47 7.09 -2.80
N THR A 94 2.66 8.39 -3.02
CA THR A 94 2.64 9.42 -1.97
C THR A 94 1.27 9.51 -1.33
N LEU A 95 0.18 9.54 -2.12
CA LEU A 95 -1.18 9.54 -1.59
C LEU A 95 -1.46 8.30 -0.73
N THR A 96 -1.05 7.11 -1.20
CA THR A 96 -1.19 5.87 -0.41
C THR A 96 -0.39 5.99 0.89
N GLY A 97 0.85 6.48 0.85
CA GLY A 97 1.65 6.70 2.06
C GLY A 97 1.01 7.67 3.06
N ILE A 98 0.42 8.77 2.58
CA ILE A 98 -0.31 9.73 3.41
C ILE A 98 -1.52 9.06 4.08
N VAL A 99 -2.29 8.25 3.36
CA VAL A 99 -3.43 7.52 3.93
C VAL A 99 -2.98 6.59 5.07
N PHE A 100 -1.90 5.82 4.88
CA PHE A 100 -1.35 4.97 5.94
C PHE A 100 -0.83 5.77 7.14
N LEU A 101 -0.22 6.92 6.90
CA LEU A 101 0.25 7.81 7.97
C LEU A 101 -0.94 8.33 8.79
N LEU A 102 -1.98 8.83 8.13
CA LEU A 102 -3.18 9.32 8.81
C LEU A 102 -3.94 8.21 9.54
N LEU A 103 -4.00 7.00 8.98
CA LEU A 103 -4.51 5.81 9.67
C LEU A 103 -3.74 5.52 10.96
N THR A 104 -2.41 5.63 10.93
CA THR A 104 -1.56 5.43 12.10
C THR A 104 -1.81 6.49 13.17
N ILE A 105 -1.89 7.76 12.76
CA ILE A 105 -2.14 8.89 13.67
C ILE A 105 -3.52 8.77 14.32
N THR A 106 -4.54 8.43 13.54
CA THR A 106 -5.91 8.26 14.05
C THR A 106 -6.05 7.03 14.93
N ALA A 107 -5.36 5.92 14.62
CA ALA A 107 -5.29 4.76 15.52
C ALA A 107 -4.63 5.15 16.86
N TYR A 108 -3.53 5.90 16.82
CA TYR A 108 -2.90 6.40 18.04
C TYR A 108 -3.85 7.31 18.83
N GLY A 109 -4.56 8.22 18.15
CA GLY A 109 -5.56 9.09 18.76
C GLY A 109 -6.75 8.33 19.38
N LEU A 110 -7.12 7.18 18.84
CA LEU A 110 -8.17 6.33 19.44
C LEU A 110 -7.75 5.74 20.79
N TYR A 111 -6.46 5.48 20.98
CA TYR A 111 -5.93 4.90 22.22
C TYR A 111 -5.46 5.94 23.23
N TYR A 112 -4.95 7.08 22.76
CA TYR A 112 -4.24 8.06 23.59
C TYR A 112 -4.75 9.50 23.43
N GLY A 113 -5.78 9.72 22.61
CA GLY A 113 -6.37 11.04 22.41
C GLY A 113 -7.31 11.44 23.56
N PRO A 114 -7.71 12.73 23.62
CA PRO A 114 -8.72 13.21 24.56
C PRO A 114 -10.06 12.49 24.36
N GLU A 115 -10.81 12.27 25.44
CA GLU A 115 -12.13 11.59 25.39
C GLU A 115 -13.10 12.26 24.42
N ASP A 116 -13.11 13.61 24.38
CA ASP A 116 -13.96 14.42 23.50
C ASP A 116 -13.69 14.17 22.00
N TRP A 117 -12.50 13.66 21.65
CA TRP A 117 -12.09 13.44 20.26
C TRP A 117 -12.35 12.01 19.80
N SER A 118 -12.74 11.11 20.70
CA SER A 118 -12.89 9.67 20.42
C SER A 118 -13.83 9.38 19.25
N GLY A 119 -15.02 10.00 19.23
CA GLY A 119 -16.01 9.82 18.17
C GLY A 119 -15.56 10.34 16.79
N LEU A 120 -14.94 11.52 16.76
CA LEU A 120 -14.38 12.09 15.53
C LEU A 120 -13.23 11.22 15.02
N THR A 121 -12.29 10.86 15.90
CA THR A 121 -11.11 10.06 15.54
C THR A 121 -11.51 8.70 14.99
N LYS A 122 -12.52 8.06 15.60
CA LYS A 122 -13.11 6.81 15.10
C LYS A 122 -13.68 6.96 13.69
N THR A 123 -14.47 8.01 13.47
CA THR A 123 -15.09 8.27 12.17
C THR A 123 -14.04 8.52 11.09
N VAL A 124 -13.04 9.34 11.38
CA VAL A 124 -11.93 9.62 10.46
C VAL A 124 -11.12 8.35 10.19
N HIS A 125 -10.83 7.54 11.20
CA HIS A 125 -10.13 6.27 11.05
C HIS A 125 -10.87 5.32 10.12
N LEU A 126 -12.20 5.17 10.29
CA LEU A 126 -13.04 4.34 9.45
C LEU A 126 -13.05 4.81 7.99
N VAL A 127 -13.26 6.12 7.76
CA VAL A 127 -13.27 6.70 6.41
C VAL A 127 -11.93 6.51 5.72
N LEU A 128 -10.82 6.74 6.43
CA LEU A 128 -9.48 6.50 5.89
C LEU A 128 -9.23 5.01 5.63
N GLY A 129 -9.77 4.11 6.44
CA GLY A 129 -9.69 2.67 6.25
C GLY A 129 -10.35 2.24 4.93
N ILE A 130 -11.56 2.73 4.68
CA ILE A 130 -12.28 2.52 3.42
C ILE A 130 -11.49 3.12 2.24
N ALA A 131 -10.95 4.34 2.41
CA ALA A 131 -10.11 4.97 1.39
C ALA A 131 -8.87 4.13 1.07
N ALA A 132 -8.23 3.51 2.07
CA ALA A 132 -7.07 2.65 1.88
C ALA A 132 -7.38 1.40 1.04
N VAL A 133 -8.56 0.79 1.27
CA VAL A 133 -9.03 -0.38 0.50
C VAL A 133 -9.14 -0.05 -1.00
N ALA A 134 -9.48 1.19 -1.35
CA ALA A 134 -9.50 1.65 -2.75
C ALA A 134 -8.13 2.14 -3.25
N ALA A 135 -7.37 2.85 -2.42
CA ALA A 135 -6.10 3.47 -2.78
C ALA A 135 -5.02 2.45 -3.15
N VAL A 136 -4.92 1.34 -2.40
CA VAL A 136 -3.90 0.31 -2.64
C VAL A 136 -4.07 -0.37 -4.01
N PRO A 137 -5.26 -0.92 -4.37
CA PRO A 137 -5.49 -1.44 -5.71
C PRO A 137 -5.24 -0.39 -6.79
N LEU A 138 -5.72 0.85 -6.61
CA LEU A 138 -5.54 1.93 -7.58
C LEU A 138 -4.05 2.23 -7.84
N HIS A 139 -3.25 2.33 -6.77
CA HIS A 139 -1.80 2.48 -6.85
C HIS A 139 -1.15 1.35 -7.66
N MET A 140 -1.57 0.10 -7.41
CA MET A 140 -1.09 -1.09 -8.12
C MET A 140 -1.48 -1.09 -9.60
N PHE A 141 -2.74 -0.79 -9.93
CA PHE A 141 -3.23 -0.76 -11.30
C PHE A 141 -2.55 0.34 -12.13
N ILE A 142 -2.43 1.55 -11.58
CA ILE A 142 -1.76 2.67 -12.27
C ILE A 142 -0.27 2.36 -12.46
N GLY A 143 0.39 1.77 -11.45
CA GLY A 143 1.78 1.33 -11.54
C GLY A 143 2.01 0.32 -12.68
N ARG A 144 1.09 -0.64 -12.84
CA ARG A 144 1.13 -1.63 -13.93
C ARG A 144 0.87 -1.01 -15.30
N LYS A 145 -0.14 -0.15 -15.44
CA LYS A 145 -0.49 0.48 -16.74
C LYS A 145 0.64 1.37 -17.28
N ARG A 146 1.27 2.17 -16.42
CA ARG A 146 2.41 3.05 -16.79
C ARG A 146 3.67 2.29 -17.19
N HIS A 147 3.80 1.02 -16.77
CA HIS A 147 4.89 0.14 -17.21
C HIS A 147 4.60 -0.45 -18.60
N ASN A 148 3.39 -0.94 -18.85
CA ASN A 148 3.03 -1.51 -20.15
C ASN A 148 3.12 -0.47 -21.28
N GLY A 149 2.79 0.80 -21.01
CA GLY A 149 2.98 1.89 -21.98
C GLY A 149 4.44 2.22 -22.31
N TYR A 150 5.42 1.79 -21.51
CA TYR A 150 6.85 1.95 -21.80
C TYR A 150 7.43 0.78 -22.61
N ARG A 151 6.68 -0.33 -22.76
CA ARG A 151 7.06 -1.48 -23.60
C ARG A 151 6.40 -1.39 -24.98
N ALA A 152 6.90 -0.54 -25.89
CA ALA A 152 6.83 -0.73 -27.36
C ALA A 152 7.60 0.36 -28.14
N PRO A 153 8.12 0.08 -29.37
CA PRO A 153 8.05 -1.17 -30.13
C PRO A 153 9.41 -1.89 -30.21
N ALA A 154 9.37 -3.22 -30.35
CA ALA A 154 10.53 -4.03 -30.72
C ALA A 154 11.17 -3.43 -31.97
N SER A 155 12.49 -3.21 -31.94
CA SER A 155 13.23 -2.75 -33.12
C SER A 155 12.94 -3.70 -34.26
N LYS A 156 12.31 -3.20 -35.33
CA LYS A 156 12.27 -3.90 -36.61
C LYS A 156 13.72 -4.24 -36.96
N ASN A 157 14.01 -5.53 -37.06
CA ASN A 157 15.28 -6.07 -37.53
C ASN A 157 15.65 -5.35 -38.83
N VAL A 158 16.65 -4.47 -38.78
CA VAL A 158 17.35 -4.03 -39.98
C VAL A 158 18.22 -5.20 -40.39
N ARG A 159 17.66 -6.08 -41.22
CA ARG A 159 18.41 -7.08 -41.95
C ARG A 159 19.31 -6.31 -42.92
N HIS A 160 20.57 -6.15 -42.57
CA HIS A 160 21.59 -5.74 -43.53
C HIS A 160 21.71 -6.87 -44.56
N GLU A 161 21.13 -6.63 -45.72
CA GLU A 161 21.39 -7.39 -46.93
C GLU A 161 22.83 -7.07 -47.36
N LYS A 162 23.69 -8.09 -47.31
CA LYS A 162 25.02 -8.04 -47.91
C LYS A 162 24.85 -8.26 -49.41
N THR A 163 25.29 -7.31 -50.20
CA THR A 163 25.74 -7.50 -51.59
C THR A 163 27.02 -6.72 -51.77
#